data_AF-A0A8T4Y7L7-F1
#
_entry.id   AF-A0A8T4Y7L7-F1
#
_cell.length_a   1.000
_cell.length_b   1.000
_cell.length_c   1.000
_cell.angle_alpha   90.00
_cell.angle_beta   90.00
_cell.angle_gamma   90.00
#
_symmetry.space_group_name_H-M   'P 1'
#
loop_
_entity.id
_entity.type
_entity.pdbx_description
1 polymer ?
#
loop_
_entity_poly.entity_id
_entity_poly.type
_entity_poly.pdbx_seq_one_letter_code
_entity_poly.pdbx_strand_id
1 'polypeptide(L)'
;MKTCEANLWDTKNSTLLGDIGEAIALHYLSSHGFFIVTRPVKLLHGKLSLISAHYQIKPPKIDYGRWLTEEQKEYLETFPSWDYVAFKLEGMKRSSPYIIEVKTVKGRGSPHKKPKSNAVSEAKVLGFKPTLVIVRLLENWNISVQANEL
;
A
#
# COMPACT_ATOMS: atom_id res chain seq x y z
N MET A 1 33.13 13.15 7.72
CA MET A 1 31.93 12.32 7.46
C MET A 1 30.95 12.60 8.58
N LYS A 2 29.70 13.01 8.29
CA LYS A 2 28.69 13.22 9.34
C LYS A 2 27.81 11.97 9.38
N THR A 3 27.79 11.28 10.51
CA THR A 3 26.81 10.23 10.79
C THR A 3 25.53 10.88 11.30
N CYS A 4 24.38 10.33 10.89
CA CYS A 4 23.07 10.71 11.40
C CYS A 4 22.43 9.44 11.94
N GLU A 5 22.13 9.43 13.24
CA GLU A 5 21.43 8.34 13.92
C GLU A 5 19.99 8.76 14.17
N ALA A 6 19.03 7.89 13.85
CA ALA A 6 17.61 8.14 14.07
C ALA A 6 17.02 7.00 14.90
N ASN A 7 16.49 7.32 16.09
CA ASN A 7 15.69 6.38 16.86
C ASN A 7 14.23 6.39 16.37
N LEU A 8 13.84 5.32 15.67
CA LEU A 8 12.47 5.15 15.17
C LEU A 8 11.42 5.03 16.28
N TRP A 9 11.83 4.59 17.47
CA TRP A 9 10.93 4.49 18.62
C TRP A 9 10.54 5.87 19.15
N ASP A 10 11.48 6.82 19.18
CA ASP A 10 11.26 8.15 19.76
C ASP A 10 10.90 9.21 18.71
N THR A 11 11.13 8.92 17.42
CA THR A 11 10.88 9.91 16.36
C THR A 11 9.43 10.34 16.31
N LYS A 12 9.18 11.65 16.27
CA LYS A 12 7.85 12.23 16.02
C LYS A 12 7.61 12.47 14.53
N ASN A 13 8.57 12.12 13.67
CA ASN A 13 8.44 12.26 12.23
C ASN A 13 7.49 11.18 11.68
N SER A 14 6.22 11.53 11.53
CA SER A 14 5.18 10.64 11.01
C SER A 14 5.43 10.21 9.56
N THR A 15 6.07 11.07 8.75
CA THR A 15 6.42 10.73 7.36
C THR A 15 7.45 9.60 7.33
N LEU A 16 8.53 9.70 8.12
CA LEU A 16 9.54 8.65 8.22
C LEU A 16 8.94 7.31 8.68
N LEU A 17 8.03 7.35 9.66
CA LEU A 17 7.34 6.14 10.12
C LEU A 17 6.40 5.56 9.05
N GLY A 18 5.73 6.43 8.28
CA GLY A 18 4.93 6.05 7.12
C GLY A 18 5.79 5.32 6.09
N ASP A 19 6.87 5.95 5.65
CA ASP A 19 7.79 5.40 4.65
C ASP A 19 8.36 4.04 5.04
N ILE A 20 8.76 3.87 6.31
CA ILE A 20 9.27 2.61 6.84
C ILE A 20 8.19 1.53 6.89
N GLY A 21 6.99 1.88 7.38
CA GLY A 21 5.89 0.91 7.42
C GLY A 21 5.46 0.46 6.03
N GLU A 22 5.45 1.38 5.07
CA GLU A 22 5.23 1.09 3.66
C GLU A 22 6.29 0.13 3.09
N ALA A 23 7.58 0.36 3.36
CA ALA A 23 8.65 -0.55 2.96
C ALA A 23 8.45 -1.96 3.52
N ILE A 24 8.10 -2.06 4.81
CA ILE A 24 7.84 -3.34 5.48
C ILE A 24 6.60 -4.02 4.90
N ALA A 25 5.52 -3.27 4.68
CA ALA A 25 4.28 -3.78 4.09
C ALA A 25 4.52 -4.34 2.69
N LEU A 26 5.29 -3.64 1.85
CA LEU A 26 5.68 -4.12 0.54
C LEU A 26 6.43 -5.46 0.61
N HIS A 27 7.39 -5.59 1.53
CA HIS A 27 8.13 -6.84 1.72
C HIS A 27 7.22 -7.99 2.19
N TYR A 28 6.32 -7.71 3.12
CA TYR A 28 5.30 -8.65 3.56
C TYR A 28 4.40 -9.10 2.40
N LEU A 29 3.84 -8.17 1.62
CA LEU A 29 2.98 -8.50 0.48
C LEU A 29 3.72 -9.36 -0.55
N SER A 30 4.95 -8.98 -0.88
CA SER A 30 5.79 -9.71 -1.85
C SER A 30 6.04 -11.15 -1.40
N SER A 31 6.37 -11.36 -0.12
CA SER A 31 6.60 -12.71 0.43
C SER A 31 5.32 -13.56 0.50
N HIS A 32 4.13 -12.95 0.43
CA HIS A 32 2.83 -13.63 0.46
C HIS A 32 2.20 -13.80 -0.94
N GLY A 33 3.02 -13.71 -1.99
CA GLY A 33 2.64 -14.00 -3.37
C GLY A 33 1.94 -12.85 -4.10
N PHE A 34 1.93 -11.65 -3.54
CA PHE A 34 1.54 -10.46 -4.29
C PHE A 34 2.71 -10.05 -5.18
N PHE A 35 2.47 -9.90 -6.48
CA PHE A 35 3.55 -9.74 -7.46
C PHE A 35 3.58 -8.35 -8.12
N ILE A 36 2.59 -7.51 -7.78
CA ILE A 36 2.50 -6.12 -8.21
C ILE A 36 2.17 -5.34 -6.97
N VAL A 37 2.95 -4.31 -6.69
CA VAL A 37 2.65 -3.36 -5.63
C VAL A 37 3.03 -2.00 -6.20
N THR A 38 2.08 -1.36 -6.86
CA THR A 38 2.27 -0.07 -7.51
C THR A 38 1.62 1.03 -6.69
N ARG A 39 2.26 2.18 -6.57
CA ARG A 39 1.64 3.38 -5.99
C ARG A 39 0.78 4.07 -7.06
N PRO A 40 -0.50 4.38 -6.77
CA PRO A 40 -1.29 5.24 -7.64
C PRO A 40 -0.82 6.69 -7.48
N VAL A 41 -0.27 7.28 -8.53
CA VAL A 41 0.18 8.68 -8.54
C VAL A 41 -0.58 9.47 -9.59
N LYS A 42 -1.19 10.57 -9.14
CA LYS A 42 -1.84 11.54 -10.02
C LYS A 42 -0.80 12.53 -10.54
N LEU A 43 -0.56 12.53 -11.86
CA LEU A 43 0.34 13.49 -12.49
C LEU A 43 -0.36 14.84 -12.70
N LEU A 44 0.41 15.90 -12.99
CA LEU A 44 -0.03 17.29 -13.19
C LEU A 44 -1.11 17.51 -14.27
N HIS A 45 -1.54 16.47 -14.99
CA HIS A 45 -2.58 16.51 -16.02
C HIS A 45 -3.77 15.58 -15.71
N GLY A 46 -3.95 15.20 -14.45
CA GLY A 46 -5.02 14.30 -14.01
C GLY A 46 -4.75 12.81 -14.28
N LYS A 47 -3.83 12.49 -15.20
CA LYS A 47 -3.49 11.11 -15.58
C LYS A 47 -2.96 10.30 -14.40
N LEU A 48 -3.62 9.18 -14.10
CA LEU A 48 -3.12 8.14 -13.20
C LEU A 48 -1.86 7.49 -13.77
N SER A 49 -0.86 7.32 -12.92
CA SER A 49 0.28 6.46 -13.19
C SER A 49 0.44 5.46 -12.05
N LEU A 50 0.46 4.17 -12.40
CA LEU A 50 0.83 3.11 -11.47
C LEU A 50 2.35 2.95 -11.53
N ILE A 51 3.04 3.65 -10.62
CA ILE A 51 4.49 3.58 -10.53
C ILE A 51 4.91 2.50 -9.55
N SER A 52 6.09 1.91 -9.74
CA SER A 52 6.71 1.08 -8.70
C SER A 52 6.77 1.85 -7.39
N ALA A 53 6.41 1.20 -6.27
CA ALA A 53 6.75 1.74 -4.96
C ALA A 53 8.26 2.02 -4.93
N HIS A 54 8.70 3.10 -4.25
CA HIS A 54 10.10 3.59 -4.29
C HIS A 54 11.16 2.54 -3.93
N TYR A 55 10.75 1.43 -3.32
CA TYR A 55 11.58 0.30 -2.93
C TYR A 55 11.66 -0.83 -3.98
N GLN A 56 10.84 -0.80 -5.03
CA GLN A 56 10.98 -1.66 -6.20
C GLN A 56 11.91 -0.97 -7.21
N ILE A 57 13.19 -1.37 -7.20
CA ILE A 57 14.31 -0.79 -7.97
C ILE A 57 14.10 -0.84 -9.50
N LYS A 58 13.06 -1.52 -9.99
CA LYS A 58 12.73 -1.57 -11.42
C LYS A 58 11.23 -1.32 -11.62
N PRO A 59 10.85 -0.33 -12.46
CA PRO A 59 9.46 -0.21 -12.90
C PRO A 59 9.02 -1.57 -13.47
N PRO A 60 7.76 -1.97 -13.25
CA PRO A 60 7.30 -3.23 -13.78
C PRO A 60 7.52 -3.25 -15.30
N LYS A 61 8.11 -4.33 -15.82
CA LYS A 61 8.37 -4.50 -17.26
C LYS A 61 7.08 -4.48 -18.10
N ILE A 62 5.93 -4.54 -17.45
CA ILE A 62 4.59 -4.62 -18.03
C ILE A 62 3.77 -3.49 -17.43
N ASP A 63 3.03 -2.77 -18.27
CA ASP A 63 1.99 -1.84 -17.81
C ASP A 63 0.85 -2.64 -17.17
N TYR A 64 0.82 -2.67 -15.84
CA TYR A 64 -0.22 -3.36 -15.08
C TYR A 64 -1.54 -2.59 -15.01
N GLY A 65 -1.56 -1.32 -15.43
CA GLY A 65 -2.79 -0.56 -15.60
C GLY A 65 -3.73 -1.24 -16.60
N ARG A 66 -3.21 -2.02 -17.56
CA ARG A 66 -4.01 -2.83 -18.51
C ARG A 66 -4.84 -3.94 -17.84
N TRP A 67 -4.62 -4.22 -16.57
CA TRP A 67 -5.38 -5.23 -15.80
C TRP A 67 -6.49 -4.63 -14.95
N LEU A 68 -6.58 -3.30 -14.93
CA LEU A 68 -7.70 -2.59 -14.34
C LEU A 68 -8.72 -2.25 -15.43
N THR A 69 -10.01 -2.24 -15.07
CA THR A 69 -11.06 -1.65 -15.92
C THR A 69 -10.92 -0.13 -15.96
N GLU A 70 -11.59 0.53 -16.91
CA GLU A 70 -11.59 2.01 -16.95
C GLU A 70 -12.22 2.60 -15.67
N GLU A 71 -13.34 2.03 -15.19
CA GLU A 71 -14.00 2.45 -13.95
C GLU A 71 -13.06 2.33 -12.72
N GLN A 72 -12.23 1.29 -12.67
CA GLN A 72 -11.23 1.10 -11.63
C GLN A 72 -10.12 2.15 -11.69
N LYS A 73 -9.69 2.56 -12.89
CA LYS A 73 -8.70 3.63 -13.07
C LYS A 73 -9.27 4.98 -12.64
N GLU A 74 -10.49 5.30 -13.08
CA GLU A 74 -11.20 6.53 -12.70
C GLU A 74 -11.40 6.63 -11.19
N TYR A 75 -11.73 5.51 -10.53
CA TYR A 75 -11.81 5.44 -9.07
C TYR A 75 -10.49 5.80 -8.40
N LEU A 76 -9.37 5.24 -8.87
CA LEU A 76 -8.03 5.54 -8.33
C LEU A 76 -7.61 7.01 -8.58
N GLU A 77 -8.10 7.67 -9.64
CA GLU A 77 -7.87 9.10 -9.89
C GLU A 77 -8.68 10.03 -8.96
N THR A 78 -9.78 9.51 -8.43
CA THR A 78 -10.74 10.24 -7.59
C THR A 78 -10.48 10.05 -6.10
N PHE A 79 -10.01 8.87 -5.69
CA PHE A 79 -9.72 8.50 -4.31
C PHE A 79 -8.20 8.31 -4.08
N PRO A 80 -7.45 9.38 -3.76
CA PRO A 80 -5.99 9.31 -3.62
C PRO A 80 -5.51 8.67 -2.30
N SER A 81 -6.38 7.98 -1.56
CA SER A 81 -6.08 7.51 -0.20
C SER A 81 -5.65 6.05 -0.11
N TRP A 82 -5.05 5.49 -1.15
CA TRP A 82 -4.58 4.10 -1.16
C TRP A 82 -3.08 4.10 -1.44
N ASP A 83 -2.32 3.44 -0.56
CA ASP A 83 -0.86 3.38 -0.69
C ASP A 83 -0.46 2.46 -1.84
N TYR A 84 -1.12 1.31 -2.02
CA TYR A 84 -0.82 0.39 -3.11
C TYR A 84 -2.02 -0.13 -3.87
N VAL A 85 -1.78 -0.44 -5.14
CA VAL A 85 -2.56 -1.40 -5.93
C VAL A 85 -1.74 -2.66 -6.07
N ALA A 86 -2.35 -3.81 -5.76
CA ALA A 86 -1.68 -5.09 -5.81
C ALA A 86 -2.49 -6.20 -6.47
N PHE A 87 -1.80 -7.22 -6.95
CA PHE A 87 -2.40 -8.38 -7.60
C PHE A 87 -1.77 -9.66 -7.05
N LYS A 88 -2.56 -10.73 -6.95
CA LYS A 88 -2.15 -12.02 -6.41
C LYS A 88 -2.75 -13.14 -7.24
N LEU A 89 -1.96 -14.01 -7.86
CA LEU A 89 -2.49 -15.08 -8.69
C LEU A 89 -3.36 -16.04 -7.85
N GLU A 90 -4.60 -16.25 -8.26
CA GLU A 90 -5.51 -17.28 -7.73
C GLU A 90 -5.66 -18.38 -8.77
N GLY A 91 -4.69 -19.30 -8.81
CA GLY A 91 -4.60 -20.35 -9.83
C GLY A 91 -4.31 -19.79 -11.23
N MET A 92 -5.09 -20.22 -12.23
CA MET A 92 -4.97 -19.76 -13.64
C MET A 92 -5.84 -18.54 -13.98
N LYS A 93 -6.68 -18.07 -13.04
CA LYS A 93 -7.59 -16.93 -13.30
C LYS A 93 -6.95 -15.62 -12.88
N ARG A 94 -7.34 -14.54 -13.58
CA ARG A 94 -7.05 -13.18 -13.12
C ARG A 94 -7.78 -12.95 -11.80
N SER A 95 -7.02 -12.67 -10.74
CA SER A 95 -7.57 -12.27 -9.45
C SER A 95 -8.12 -10.85 -9.51
N SER A 96 -9.12 -10.58 -8.67
CA SER A 96 -9.50 -9.20 -8.35
C SER A 96 -8.29 -8.39 -7.87
N PRO A 97 -8.14 -7.13 -8.32
CA PRO A 97 -7.10 -6.24 -7.82
C PRO A 97 -7.35 -5.91 -6.34
N TYR A 98 -6.28 -5.80 -5.58
CA TYR A 98 -6.28 -5.31 -4.21
C TYR A 98 -5.94 -3.83 -4.20
N ILE A 99 -6.62 -3.05 -3.37
CA ILE A 99 -6.19 -1.70 -2.99
C ILE A 99 -5.84 -1.73 -1.51
N ILE A 100 -4.68 -1.21 -1.17
CA ILE A 100 -4.05 -1.44 0.12
C ILE A 100 -3.77 -0.10 0.77
N GLU A 101 -4.28 0.05 2.00
CA GLU A 101 -3.91 1.11 2.90
C GLU A 101 -2.93 0.56 3.94
N VAL A 102 -1.82 1.26 4.14
CA VAL A 102 -0.81 0.95 5.16
C VAL A 102 -0.94 1.92 6.32
N LYS A 103 -0.85 1.37 7.53
CA LYS A 103 -0.81 2.13 8.78
C LYS A 103 0.32 1.65 9.65
N THR A 104 1.26 2.54 9.92
CA THR A 104 2.34 2.29 10.88
C THR A 104 1.91 2.74 12.27
N VAL A 105 2.11 1.88 13.26
CA VAL A 105 1.88 2.20 14.68
C VAL A 105 3.09 1.74 15.51
N LYS A 106 3.31 2.42 16.64
CA LYS A 106 4.32 2.00 17.62
C LYS A 106 3.68 1.12 18.69
N GLY A 107 4.40 0.07 19.09
CA GLY A 107 3.94 -0.89 20.08
C GLY A 107 2.63 -1.58 19.68
N ARG A 108 1.74 -1.77 20.65
CA ARG A 108 0.43 -2.43 20.47
C ARG A 108 -0.72 -1.46 20.17
N GLY A 109 -0.40 -0.23 19.76
CA GLY A 109 -1.40 0.79 19.45
C GLY A 109 -2.32 0.42 18.27
N SER A 110 -3.39 1.20 18.14
CA SER A 110 -4.33 1.12 17.01
C SER A 110 -4.08 2.26 16.02
N PRO A 111 -4.29 2.05 14.71
CA PRO A 111 -4.21 3.13 13.73
C PRO A 111 -5.21 4.25 14.05
N HIS A 112 -4.75 5.51 13.97
CA HIS A 112 -5.59 6.68 14.22
C HIS A 112 -6.68 6.89 13.17
N LYS A 113 -6.40 6.52 11.92
CA LYS A 113 -7.32 6.67 10.78
C LYS A 113 -7.35 5.39 9.98
N LYS A 114 -8.56 4.96 9.63
CA LYS A 114 -8.85 3.90 8.66
C LYS A 114 -9.46 4.52 7.40
N PRO A 115 -9.44 3.83 6.26
CA PRO A 115 -10.16 4.26 5.07
C PRO A 115 -11.63 4.56 5.38
N LYS A 116 -12.21 5.58 4.73
CA LYS A 116 -13.62 5.93 4.91
C LYS A 116 -14.51 4.79 4.39
N SER A 117 -15.61 4.53 5.08
CA SER A 117 -16.52 3.42 4.74
C SER A 117 -17.09 3.54 3.33
N ASN A 118 -17.42 4.75 2.85
CA ASN A 118 -17.90 4.96 1.49
C ASN A 118 -16.85 4.59 0.44
N ALA A 119 -15.58 4.98 0.64
CA ALA A 119 -14.50 4.63 -0.26
C ALA A 119 -14.30 3.10 -0.32
N VAL A 120 -14.37 2.41 0.82
CA VAL A 120 -14.30 0.93 0.89
C VAL A 120 -15.46 0.30 0.13
N SER A 121 -16.69 0.76 0.35
CA SER A 121 -17.88 0.22 -0.32
C SER A 121 -17.82 0.41 -1.83
N GLU A 122 -17.46 1.61 -2.30
CA GLU A 122 -17.32 1.90 -3.73
C GLU A 122 -16.24 1.02 -4.38
N ALA A 123 -15.10 0.84 -3.72
CA ALA A 123 -14.05 -0.04 -4.20
C ALA A 123 -14.52 -1.50 -4.36
N LYS A 124 -15.28 -2.02 -3.39
CA LYS A 124 -15.85 -3.38 -3.47
C LYS A 124 -16.81 -3.54 -4.64
N VAL A 125 -17.66 -2.53 -4.88
CA VAL A 125 -18.59 -2.52 -6.02
C VAL A 125 -17.82 -2.61 -7.35
N LEU A 126 -16.67 -1.93 -7.44
CA LEU A 126 -15.78 -1.99 -8.60
C LEU A 126 -14.91 -3.25 -8.67
N GLY A 127 -15.13 -4.22 -7.77
CA GLY A 127 -14.42 -5.50 -7.77
C GLY A 127 -13.00 -5.44 -7.21
N PHE A 128 -12.62 -4.34 -6.54
CA PHE A 128 -11.39 -4.33 -5.74
C PHE A 128 -11.57 -5.17 -4.47
N LYS A 129 -10.46 -5.62 -3.90
CA LYS A 129 -10.35 -6.19 -2.54
C LYS A 129 -9.64 -5.18 -1.62
N PRO A 130 -10.37 -4.27 -0.95
CA PRO A 130 -9.76 -3.27 -0.09
C PRO A 130 -9.13 -3.93 1.13
N THR A 131 -7.86 -3.62 1.40
CA THR A 131 -7.09 -4.27 2.46
C THR A 131 -6.40 -3.23 3.33
N LEU A 132 -6.53 -3.38 4.65
CA LEU A 132 -5.76 -2.59 5.61
C LEU A 132 -4.57 -3.42 6.11
N VAL A 133 -3.36 -2.93 5.85
CA VAL A 133 -2.12 -3.46 6.40
C VAL A 133 -1.69 -2.59 7.58
N ILE A 134 -1.59 -3.21 8.76
CA ILE A 134 -1.11 -2.56 9.98
C ILE A 134 0.30 -3.08 10.25
N VAL A 135 1.27 -2.17 10.21
CA VAL A 135 2.67 -2.45 10.59
C VAL A 135 2.91 -1.91 11.99
N ARG A 136 3.21 -2.82 12.93
CA ARG A 136 3.54 -2.49 14.31
C ARG A 136 5.04 -2.55 14.48
N LEU A 137 5.64 -1.40 14.78
CA LEU A 137 7.04 -1.31 15.20
C LEU A 137 7.08 -1.65 16.69
N LEU A 138 7.76 -2.72 17.06
CA LEU A 138 7.92 -3.19 18.43
C LEU A 138 9.34 -2.90 18.94
N GLU A 139 9.56 -3.09 20.23
CA GLU A 139 10.90 -2.97 20.82
C GLU A 139 11.88 -3.99 20.23
N ASN A 140 13.18 -3.70 20.37
CA ASN A 140 14.28 -4.55 19.91
C ASN A 140 14.21 -4.87 18.40
N TRP A 141 13.82 -3.90 17.58
CA TRP A 141 13.72 -4.03 16.11
C TRP A 141 12.72 -5.11 15.64
N ASN A 142 11.83 -5.57 16.52
CA ASN A 142 10.79 -6.51 16.13
C ASN A 142 9.66 -5.79 15.38
N ILE A 143 9.03 -6.52 14.46
CA ILE A 143 7.89 -6.02 13.68
C ILE A 143 6.75 -7.03 13.71
N SER A 144 5.52 -6.53 13.69
CA SER A 144 4.32 -7.35 13.47
C SER A 144 3.49 -6.73 12.36
N VAL A 145 3.19 -7.53 11.34
CA VAL A 145 2.37 -7.11 10.20
C VAL A 145 1.06 -7.87 10.25
N GLN A 146 -0.05 -7.13 10.11
CA GLN A 146 -1.38 -7.71 10.01
C GLN A 146 -2.08 -7.14 8.78
N ALA A 147 -2.58 -7.99 7.91
CA ALA A 147 -3.38 -7.60 6.75
C ALA A 147 -4.81 -8.11 6.92
N ASN A 148 -5.80 -7.22 6.84
CA ASN A 148 -7.21 -7.60 6.88
C ASN A 148 -7.94 -6.98 5.69
N GLU A 149 -8.74 -7.79 4.99
CA GLU A 149 -9.71 -7.27 4.02
C GLU A 149 -10.77 -6.45 4.78
N LEU A 150 -11.06 -5.25 4.29
CA LEU A 150 -12.06 -4.31 4.84
C LEU A 150 -13.43 -4.60 4.24
#